data_AF-A0A199W949-F1
#
_entry.id   AF-A0A199W949-F1
#
_cell.length_a   1.000
_cell.length_b   1.000
_cell.length_c   1.000
_cell.angle_alpha   90.00
_cell.angle_beta   90.00
_cell.angle_gamma   90.00
#
_symmetry.space_group_name_H-M   'P 1'
#
loop_
_entity.id
_entity.type
_entity.pdbx_description
1 polymer ?
#
loop_
_entity_poly.entity_id
_entity_poly.type
_entity_poly.pdbx_seq_one_letter_code
_entity_poly.pdbx_strand_id
1 'polypeptide(L)'
;MGGSGESLARPPRRCSEPLIPPTWAETAESIAYDSATWPPPIALVCGPGNSGKSTFSRLLLNTLLKRYKRVGYLDTDVGQPEFATPGCVSLHIVDKHTPQGMHSCFFFGDVCAKKDPKAHLNYICTLYDYFLINYHQFEEVDDPGKAPVLPLVVNTSGWVKGTGYVTLVEMLRHMSPTHVVQIRVSPESKNLPSGKFWSDGNQNTPVNVIEIHGTGNDASVRSVSTKREARIMRDIRIISYFRQCLPRDFKISTYTELRRCLASVAPIGLHLSTIKIVHLHCQ
;
A
#
# COMPACT_ATOMS: atom_id res chain seq x y z
N MET A 1 2.55 -9.19 55.02
CA MET A 1 2.60 -10.33 54.08
C MET A 1 1.47 -10.12 53.08
N GLY A 2 1.60 -9.97 51.77
CA GLY A 2 2.70 -9.82 50.83
C GLY A 2 1.97 -9.55 49.50
N GLY A 3 2.04 -8.32 49.00
CA GLY A 3 1.36 -7.93 47.75
C GLY A 3 2.23 -8.32 46.56
N SER A 4 1.77 -9.28 45.77
CA SER A 4 2.40 -9.66 44.50
C SER A 4 2.05 -8.63 43.43
N GLY A 5 2.89 -7.61 43.29
CA GLY A 5 2.91 -6.77 42.10
C GLY A 5 3.48 -7.55 40.93
N GLU A 6 2.67 -7.81 39.91
CA GLU A 6 3.15 -8.32 38.63
C GLU A 6 4.01 -7.25 37.96
N SER A 7 5.32 -7.51 37.95
CA SER A 7 6.34 -6.71 37.27
C SER A 7 6.11 -6.74 35.76
N LEU A 8 5.91 -5.57 35.17
CA LEU A 8 5.85 -5.36 33.72
C LEU A 8 7.15 -5.91 33.08
N ALA A 9 6.95 -6.80 32.12
CA ALA A 9 7.98 -7.42 31.31
C ALA A 9 9.04 -6.40 30.84
N ARG A 10 10.30 -6.86 30.78
CA ARG A 10 11.45 -6.13 30.22
C ARG A 10 11.05 -5.34 28.96
N PRO A 11 11.61 -4.13 28.76
CA PRO A 11 11.32 -3.35 27.57
C PRO A 11 11.56 -4.22 26.33
N PRO A 12 10.67 -4.17 25.32
CA PRO A 12 10.91 -4.90 24.09
C PRO A 12 12.29 -4.50 23.57
N ARG A 13 13.10 -5.50 23.20
CA ARG A 13 14.39 -5.27 22.54
C ARG A 13 14.17 -4.20 21.48
N ARG A 14 14.99 -3.14 21.49
CA ARG A 14 14.98 -2.12 20.43
C ARG A 14 14.87 -2.87 19.11
N CYS A 15 13.73 -2.72 18.44
CA CYS A 15 13.54 -3.28 17.11
C CYS A 15 14.58 -2.56 16.26
N SER A 16 15.67 -3.25 15.90
CA SER A 16 16.68 -2.70 15.03
C SER A 16 15.97 -2.14 13.81
N GLU A 17 16.23 -0.87 13.47
CA GLU A 17 15.70 -0.29 12.23
C GLU A 17 15.95 -1.28 11.09
N PRO A 18 14.94 -1.57 10.25
CA PRO A 18 15.14 -2.49 9.15
C PRO A 18 16.27 -1.93 8.28
N LEU A 19 17.40 -2.62 8.28
CA LEU A 19 18.56 -2.24 7.47
C LEU A 19 18.11 -2.24 6.01
N ILE A 20 17.96 -1.06 5.42
CA ILE A 20 17.62 -0.91 4.01
C ILE A 20 18.87 -1.32 3.20
N PRO A 21 18.78 -2.36 2.34
CA PRO A 21 19.91 -2.73 1.50
C PRO A 21 20.33 -1.55 0.60
N PRO A 22 21.63 -1.30 0.39
CA PRO A 22 22.10 -0.25 -0.51
C PRO A 22 21.47 -0.34 -1.91
N THR A 23 21.30 -1.57 -2.42
CA THR A 23 20.66 -1.85 -3.70
C THR A 23 19.22 -1.33 -3.78
N TRP A 24 18.49 -1.31 -2.67
CA TRP A 24 17.14 -0.75 -2.63
C TRP A 24 17.16 0.78 -2.72
N ALA A 25 18.10 1.42 -2.03
CA ALA A 25 18.27 2.87 -2.09
C ALA A 25 18.68 3.32 -3.50
N GLU A 26 19.68 2.66 -4.08
CA GLU A 26 20.14 2.90 -5.46
C GLU A 26 19.01 2.72 -6.47
N THR A 27 18.21 1.66 -6.35
CA THR A 27 17.06 1.42 -7.23
C THR A 27 16.01 2.53 -7.08
N ALA A 28 15.69 2.93 -5.85
CA ALA A 28 14.72 4.00 -5.61
C ALA A 28 15.21 5.35 -6.15
N GLU A 29 16.51 5.65 -6.04
CA GLU A 29 17.12 6.86 -6.60
C GLU A 29 17.13 6.83 -8.13
N SER A 30 17.46 5.69 -8.76
CA SER A 30 17.38 5.52 -10.20
C SER A 30 15.96 5.78 -10.72
N ILE A 31 14.93 5.18 -10.12
CA ILE A 31 13.53 5.42 -10.52
C ILE A 31 13.14 6.91 -10.37
N ALA A 32 13.62 7.58 -9.31
CA ALA A 32 13.24 8.95 -9.02
C ALA A 32 13.99 10.01 -9.84
N TYR A 33 15.24 9.75 -10.25
CA TYR A 33 16.14 10.76 -10.79
C TYR A 33 16.77 10.46 -12.15
N ASP A 34 16.54 9.28 -12.76
CA ASP A 34 17.09 8.99 -14.10
C ASP A 34 16.57 9.99 -15.16
N SER A 35 17.36 10.18 -16.21
CA SER A 35 17.15 11.05 -17.36
C SER A 35 15.81 10.83 -18.09
N ALA A 36 15.20 9.65 -17.95
CA ALA A 36 13.89 9.29 -18.50
C ALA A 36 12.69 9.60 -17.57
N THR A 37 12.86 10.42 -16.52
CA THR A 37 11.81 10.71 -15.53
C THR A 37 10.75 11.72 -15.98
N TRP A 38 10.69 12.05 -17.28
CA TRP A 38 9.56 12.73 -17.89
C TRP A 38 8.90 11.83 -18.97
N PRO A 39 7.59 11.53 -18.86
CA PRO A 39 6.69 11.90 -17.76
C PRO A 39 7.10 11.26 -16.41
N PRO A 40 6.59 11.78 -15.27
CA PRO A 40 6.92 11.26 -13.95
C PRO A 40 6.68 9.74 -13.85
N PRO A 41 7.48 9.00 -13.07
CA PRO A 41 7.39 7.55 -13.08
C PRO A 41 6.08 7.02 -12.47
N ILE A 42 5.53 5.98 -13.09
CA ILE A 42 4.55 5.07 -12.49
C ILE A 42 5.28 3.77 -12.20
N ALA A 43 5.54 3.51 -10.91
CA ALA A 43 6.33 2.38 -10.45
C ALA A 43 5.46 1.38 -9.68
N LEU A 44 5.33 0.16 -10.23
CA LEU A 44 4.62 -0.94 -9.59
C LEU A 44 5.61 -1.87 -8.89
N VAL A 45 5.37 -2.15 -7.60
CA VAL A 45 6.22 -2.99 -6.76
C VAL A 45 5.51 -4.32 -6.49
N CYS A 46 6.08 -5.43 -6.97
CA CYS A 46 5.49 -6.77 -6.86
C CYS A 46 6.49 -7.83 -6.36
N GLY A 47 5.97 -9.01 -6.01
CA GLY A 47 6.74 -10.11 -5.41
C GLY A 47 6.00 -10.82 -4.27
N PRO A 48 6.52 -11.95 -3.76
CA PRO A 48 5.84 -12.79 -2.79
C PRO A 48 5.56 -12.09 -1.45
N GLY A 49 4.62 -12.64 -0.68
CA GLY A 49 4.35 -12.19 0.68
C GLY A 49 5.62 -12.12 1.53
N ASN A 50 5.75 -11.08 2.37
CA ASN A 50 6.89 -10.83 3.25
C ASN A 50 8.24 -10.63 2.55
N SER A 51 8.27 -10.34 1.24
CA SER A 51 9.51 -9.97 0.54
C SER A 51 10.02 -8.55 0.88
N GLY A 52 9.16 -7.73 1.50
CA GLY A 52 9.47 -6.35 1.89
C GLY A 52 8.97 -5.26 0.92
N LYS A 53 7.99 -5.58 0.07
CA LYS A 53 7.33 -4.64 -0.87
C LYS A 53 6.88 -3.33 -0.24
N SER A 54 6.16 -3.38 0.88
CA SER A 54 5.70 -2.16 1.55
C SER A 54 6.87 -1.30 2.05
N THR A 55 7.96 -1.93 2.50
CA THR A 55 9.17 -1.23 2.92
C THR A 55 9.86 -0.55 1.75
N PHE A 56 10.04 -1.26 0.63
CA PHE A 56 10.59 -0.66 -0.59
C PHE A 56 9.67 0.45 -1.14
N SER A 57 8.36 0.23 -1.17
CA SER A 57 7.39 1.22 -1.64
C SER A 57 7.42 2.49 -0.80
N ARG A 58 7.63 2.38 0.52
CA ARG A 58 7.82 3.55 1.40
C ARG A 58 9.14 4.26 1.15
N LEU A 59 10.22 3.50 0.94
CA LEU A 59 11.51 4.06 0.55
C LEU A 59 11.37 4.85 -0.77
N LEU A 60 10.78 4.24 -1.79
CA LEU A 60 10.54 4.87 -3.09
C LEU A 60 9.64 6.11 -2.97
N LEU A 61 8.54 6.03 -2.23
CA LEU A 61 7.67 7.17 -1.95
C LEU A 61 8.46 8.33 -1.33
N ASN A 62 9.25 8.06 -0.30
CA ASN A 62 10.06 9.09 0.37
C ASN A 62 11.14 9.66 -0.55
N THR A 63 11.76 8.84 -1.40
CA THR A 63 12.74 9.30 -2.39
C THR A 63 12.08 10.16 -3.47
N LEU A 64 10.92 9.78 -3.99
CA LEU A 64 10.15 10.60 -4.93
C LEU A 64 9.72 11.91 -4.30
N LEU A 65 9.28 11.93 -3.04
CA LEU A 65 8.93 13.16 -2.33
C LEU A 65 10.11 14.12 -2.20
N LYS A 66 11.37 13.66 -2.25
CA LYS A 66 12.54 14.56 -2.30
C LYS A 66 12.55 15.42 -3.56
N ARG A 67 12.05 14.89 -4.69
CA ARG A 67 12.00 15.54 -6.01
C ARG A 67 10.65 16.20 -6.32
N TYR A 68 9.55 15.52 -5.99
CA TYR A 68 8.18 15.96 -6.29
C TYR A 68 7.49 16.48 -5.04
N LYS A 69 6.72 17.57 -5.17
CA LYS A 69 5.95 18.12 -4.04
C LYS A 69 4.92 17.12 -3.50
N ARG A 70 4.28 16.39 -4.42
CA ARG A 70 3.24 15.41 -4.14
C ARG A 70 3.49 14.13 -4.93
N VAL A 71 3.11 12.99 -4.38
CA VAL A 71 3.27 11.66 -4.98
C VAL A 71 1.98 10.86 -4.76
N GLY A 72 1.49 10.21 -5.81
CA GLY A 72 0.42 9.23 -5.70
C GLY A 72 0.93 7.94 -5.05
N TYR A 73 0.13 7.35 -4.18
CA TYR A 73 0.38 6.02 -3.61
C TYR A 73 -0.89 5.18 -3.69
N LEU A 74 -0.88 4.18 -4.56
CA LEU A 74 -1.96 3.21 -4.72
C LEU A 74 -1.60 1.93 -3.99
N ASP A 75 -2.36 1.60 -2.95
CA ASP A 75 -2.21 0.36 -2.20
C ASP A 75 -3.31 -0.63 -2.57
N THR A 76 -2.90 -1.79 -3.10
CA THR A 76 -3.82 -2.84 -3.53
C THR A 76 -3.94 -4.00 -2.55
N ASP A 77 -3.15 -4.01 -1.47
CA ASP A 77 -3.20 -5.06 -0.45
C ASP A 77 -4.30 -4.80 0.60
N VAL A 78 -5.45 -5.44 0.41
CA VAL A 78 -6.58 -5.37 1.36
C VAL A 78 -6.27 -6.02 2.72
N GLY A 79 -5.27 -6.90 2.80
CA GLY A 79 -4.92 -7.60 4.02
C GLY A 79 -4.03 -6.77 4.94
N GLN A 80 -3.06 -6.07 4.36
CA GLN A 80 -2.09 -5.26 5.08
C GLN A 80 -1.86 -3.86 4.44
N PRO A 81 -2.90 -3.02 4.31
CA PRO A 81 -2.79 -1.70 3.67
C PRO A 81 -2.00 -0.67 4.50
N GLU A 82 -1.05 0.02 3.89
CA GLU A 82 -0.09 0.94 4.52
C GLU A 82 -0.72 2.14 5.20
N PHE A 83 -1.66 2.79 4.52
CA PHE A 83 -2.23 4.08 4.94
C PHE A 83 -3.75 4.01 5.19
N ALA A 84 -4.34 2.81 5.14
CA ALA A 84 -5.77 2.61 5.30
C ALA A 84 -6.08 1.52 6.33
N THR A 85 -7.35 1.42 6.70
CA THR A 85 -7.84 0.30 7.50
C THR A 85 -7.83 -1.00 6.69
N PRO A 86 -7.65 -2.17 7.34
CA PRO A 86 -7.75 -3.46 6.66
C PRO A 86 -9.08 -3.62 5.92
N GLY A 87 -9.04 -4.25 4.75
CA GLY A 87 -10.18 -4.41 3.86
C GLY A 87 -10.35 -3.28 2.85
N CYS A 88 -9.44 -2.31 2.78
CA CYS A 88 -9.50 -1.23 1.80
C CYS A 88 -8.48 -1.40 0.67
N VAL A 89 -8.91 -1.08 -0.55
CA VAL A 89 -8.01 -0.66 -1.65
C VAL A 89 -8.03 0.87 -1.64
N SER A 90 -6.86 1.52 -1.68
CA SER A 90 -6.82 2.97 -1.43
C SER A 90 -5.79 3.70 -2.28
N LEU A 91 -6.17 4.90 -2.71
CA LEU A 91 -5.30 5.88 -3.35
C LEU A 91 -5.07 7.04 -2.38
N HIS A 92 -3.81 7.42 -2.22
CA HIS A 92 -3.39 8.55 -1.39
C HIS A 92 -2.59 9.51 -2.27
N ILE A 93 -2.80 10.81 -2.09
CA ILE A 93 -1.91 11.82 -2.66
C ILE A 93 -1.11 12.41 -1.51
N VAL A 94 0.14 11.97 -1.39
CA VAL A 94 1.01 12.26 -0.25
C VAL A 94 1.79 13.54 -0.52
N ASP A 95 1.85 14.43 0.47
CA ASP A 95 2.68 15.64 0.50
C ASP A 95 3.62 15.57 1.70
N LYS A 96 4.79 16.21 1.61
CA LYS A 96 5.72 16.39 2.73
C LYS A 96 5.13 17.19 3.91
N HIS A 97 4.19 18.10 3.66
CA HIS A 97 3.76 19.11 4.64
C HIS A 97 2.40 18.83 5.28
N THR A 98 1.57 17.99 4.68
CA THR A 98 0.20 17.71 5.17
C THR A 98 0.11 16.32 5.79
N PRO A 99 -0.58 16.18 6.94
CA PRO A 99 -0.89 14.87 7.51
C PRO A 99 -1.62 14.01 6.46
N GLN A 100 -1.13 12.79 6.27
CA GLN A 100 -1.58 11.82 5.27
C GLN A 100 -3.10 11.65 5.29
N GLY A 101 -3.79 12.27 4.33
CA GLY A 101 -5.22 12.09 4.13
C GLY A 101 -5.47 11.05 3.05
N MET A 102 -6.31 10.06 3.36
CA MET A 102 -6.82 9.13 2.35
C MET A 102 -7.61 9.91 1.30
N HIS A 103 -7.19 9.83 0.04
CA HIS A 103 -7.79 10.60 -1.03
C HIS A 103 -9.06 9.93 -1.55
N SER A 104 -8.97 8.64 -1.86
CA SER A 104 -10.09 7.80 -2.27
C SER A 104 -9.84 6.35 -1.87
N CYS A 105 -10.88 5.61 -1.55
CA CYS A 105 -10.78 4.19 -1.27
C CYS A 105 -12.06 3.43 -1.60
N PHE A 106 -11.91 2.14 -1.88
CA PHE A 106 -13.00 1.18 -1.88
C PHE A 106 -12.85 0.24 -0.69
N PHE A 107 -13.92 0.10 0.09
CA PHE A 107 -13.99 -0.93 1.13
C PHE A 107 -14.40 -2.26 0.50
N PHE A 108 -13.43 -3.16 0.38
CA PHE A 108 -13.65 -4.52 -0.11
C PHE A 108 -14.42 -5.39 0.90
N GLY A 109 -14.30 -5.10 2.20
CA GLY A 109 -15.01 -5.82 3.25
C GLY A 109 -14.39 -7.15 3.68
N ASP A 110 -13.23 -7.52 3.12
CA ASP A 110 -12.47 -8.71 3.48
C ASP A 110 -10.97 -8.40 3.43
N VAL A 111 -10.18 -9.11 4.23
CA VAL A 111 -8.71 -9.04 4.24
C VAL A 111 -8.06 -9.96 3.22
N CYS A 112 -8.88 -10.62 2.38
CA CYS A 112 -8.47 -11.58 1.38
C CYS A 112 -9.26 -11.39 0.08
N ALA A 113 -8.61 -10.87 -0.96
CA ALA A 113 -9.22 -10.60 -2.26
C ALA A 113 -9.71 -11.85 -3.04
N LYS A 114 -9.44 -13.07 -2.53
CA LYS A 114 -9.81 -14.35 -3.17
C LYS A 114 -11.32 -14.51 -3.35
N LYS A 115 -12.10 -13.90 -2.46
CA LYS A 115 -13.55 -14.04 -2.43
C LYS A 115 -14.21 -13.45 -3.67
N ASP A 116 -13.67 -12.32 -4.15
CA ASP A 116 -14.12 -11.66 -5.38
C ASP A 116 -12.93 -10.95 -6.05
N PRO A 117 -12.11 -11.68 -6.82
CA PRO A 117 -10.94 -11.12 -7.49
C PRO A 117 -11.33 -10.11 -8.58
N LYS A 118 -12.55 -10.22 -9.14
CA LYS A 118 -13.04 -9.31 -10.19
C LYS A 118 -13.38 -7.95 -9.58
N ALA A 119 -14.12 -7.92 -8.47
CA ALA A 119 -14.39 -6.67 -7.76
C ALA A 119 -13.10 -6.01 -7.26
N HIS A 120 -12.15 -6.80 -6.74
CA HIS A 120 -10.84 -6.30 -6.32
C HIS A 120 -10.07 -5.63 -7.47
N LEU A 121 -9.97 -6.30 -8.63
CA LEU A 121 -9.35 -5.74 -9.83
C LEU A 121 -10.07 -4.46 -10.30
N ASN A 122 -11.41 -4.48 -10.33
CA ASN A 122 -12.21 -3.32 -10.74
C ASN A 122 -11.96 -2.10 -9.85
N TYR A 123 -11.89 -2.28 -8.53
CA TYR A 123 -11.57 -1.19 -7.59
C TYR A 123 -10.17 -0.61 -7.83
N ILE A 124 -9.19 -1.49 -8.10
CA ILE A 124 -7.82 -1.07 -8.39
C ILE A 124 -7.77 -0.25 -9.69
N CYS A 125 -8.34 -0.79 -10.78
CA CYS A 125 -8.38 -0.09 -12.08
C CYS A 125 -9.12 1.24 -11.96
N THR A 126 -10.26 1.27 -11.27
CA THR A 126 -11.04 2.51 -11.06
C THR A 126 -10.21 3.58 -10.33
N LEU A 127 -9.49 3.23 -9.27
CA LEU A 127 -8.63 4.17 -8.55
C LEU A 127 -7.42 4.62 -9.39
N TYR A 128 -6.86 3.72 -10.18
CA TYR A 128 -5.78 4.03 -11.10
C TYR A 128 -6.21 4.98 -12.23
N ASP A 129 -7.34 4.70 -12.88
CA ASP A 129 -7.91 5.55 -13.95
C ASP A 129 -8.27 6.93 -13.40
N TYR A 130 -8.85 6.97 -12.19
CA TYR A 130 -9.08 8.21 -11.46
C TYR A 130 -7.77 8.98 -11.24
N PHE A 131 -6.69 8.30 -10.83
CA PHE A 131 -5.40 8.95 -10.66
C PHE A 131 -4.87 9.53 -11.98
N LEU A 132 -4.94 8.76 -13.07
CA LEU A 132 -4.47 9.23 -14.37
C LEU A 132 -5.19 10.50 -14.81
N ILE A 133 -6.52 10.50 -14.76
CA ILE A 133 -7.36 11.62 -15.20
C ILE A 133 -7.09 12.88 -14.38
N ASN A 134 -6.91 12.75 -13.05
CA ASN A 134 -6.85 13.90 -12.16
C ASN A 134 -5.43 14.39 -11.84
N TYR A 135 -4.40 13.54 -12.02
CA TYR A 135 -3.05 13.84 -11.54
C TYR A 135 -1.93 13.46 -12.50
N HIS A 136 -2.19 12.72 -13.58
CA HIS A 136 -1.15 12.22 -14.48
C HIS A 136 -1.35 12.59 -15.95
N GLN A 137 -2.19 13.59 -16.25
CA GLN A 137 -2.36 14.08 -17.61
C GLN A 137 -1.22 15.04 -17.99
N PHE A 138 -0.44 14.67 -18.99
CA PHE A 138 0.49 15.55 -19.67
C PHE A 138 -0.17 16.04 -20.97
N GLU A 139 -0.20 17.35 -21.18
CA GLU A 139 -0.52 17.96 -22.48
C GLU A 139 0.75 18.59 -23.04
N GLU A 140 0.85 18.68 -24.37
CA GLU A 140 2.04 19.22 -25.05
C GLU A 140 2.25 20.72 -24.82
N VAL A 141 1.26 21.42 -24.24
CA VAL A 141 1.34 22.86 -23.99
C VAL A 141 1.74 23.11 -22.55
N ASP A 142 2.92 23.72 -22.37
CA ASP A 142 3.39 24.26 -21.09
C ASP A 142 2.46 25.39 -20.63
N ASP A 143 1.38 25.04 -19.92
CA ASP A 143 0.54 25.98 -19.20
C ASP A 143 1.08 26.15 -17.76
N PRO A 144 1.67 27.32 -17.42
CA PRO A 144 2.20 27.57 -16.08
C PRO A 144 1.14 27.60 -14.98
N GLY A 145 -0.16 27.63 -15.32
CA GLY A 145 -1.28 27.51 -14.38
C GLY A 145 -1.73 26.07 -14.10
N LYS A 146 -1.25 25.07 -14.86
CA LYS A 146 -1.71 23.69 -14.74
C LYS A 146 -1.12 22.97 -13.54
N ALA A 147 -1.91 22.09 -12.93
CA ALA A 147 -1.44 21.27 -11.82
C ALA A 147 -0.28 20.36 -12.27
N PRO A 148 0.76 20.17 -11.43
CA PRO A 148 1.90 19.35 -11.78
C PRO A 148 1.49 17.89 -11.99
N VAL A 149 2.05 17.25 -13.01
CA VAL A 149 1.93 15.81 -13.25
C VAL A 149 2.63 15.08 -12.10
N LEU A 150 1.93 14.15 -11.44
CA LEU A 150 2.44 13.48 -10.24
C LEU A 150 2.96 12.07 -10.57
N PRO A 151 4.08 11.61 -9.96
CA PRO A 151 4.47 10.21 -10.02
C PRO A 151 3.51 9.33 -9.19
N LEU A 152 3.52 8.02 -9.45
CA LEU A 152 2.70 7.03 -8.73
C LEU A 152 3.55 5.85 -8.26
N VAL A 153 3.41 5.49 -6.98
CA VAL A 153 3.88 4.21 -6.44
C VAL A 153 2.68 3.28 -6.29
N VAL A 154 2.74 2.09 -6.88
CA VAL A 154 1.71 1.05 -6.75
C VAL A 154 2.28 -0.10 -5.91
N ASN A 155 1.81 -0.24 -4.68
CA ASN A 155 2.16 -1.36 -3.80
C ASN A 155 1.16 -2.51 -4.00
N THR A 156 1.65 -3.69 -4.42
CA THR A 156 0.77 -4.84 -4.67
C THR A 156 0.70 -5.83 -3.50
N SER A 157 -0.37 -6.61 -3.48
CA SER A 157 -0.46 -7.79 -2.60
C SER A 157 0.67 -8.79 -2.85
N GLY A 158 0.93 -9.66 -1.87
CA GLY A 158 1.99 -10.68 -1.94
C GLY A 158 1.67 -11.94 -2.75
N TRP A 159 0.64 -11.91 -3.62
CA TRP A 159 0.15 -13.11 -4.29
C TRP A 159 0.82 -13.29 -5.65
N VAL A 160 1.55 -14.38 -5.79
CA VAL A 160 2.37 -14.69 -6.97
C VAL A 160 1.95 -15.98 -7.68
N LYS A 161 0.84 -16.60 -7.25
CA LYS A 161 0.28 -17.84 -7.82
C LYS A 161 -1.24 -17.80 -7.87
N GLY A 162 -1.83 -18.64 -8.71
CA GLY A 162 -3.27 -18.81 -8.84
C GLY A 162 -3.99 -17.51 -9.22
N THR A 163 -5.18 -17.29 -8.68
CA THR A 163 -6.01 -16.10 -8.98
C THR A 163 -5.28 -14.78 -8.73
N GLY A 164 -4.44 -14.67 -7.70
CA GLY A 164 -3.69 -13.42 -7.46
C GLY A 164 -2.63 -13.11 -8.50
N TYR A 165 -2.02 -14.14 -9.08
CA TYR A 165 -1.12 -13.97 -10.21
C TYR A 165 -1.88 -13.43 -11.42
N VAL A 166 -3.06 -13.98 -11.70
CA VAL A 166 -3.93 -13.50 -12.80
C VAL A 166 -4.29 -12.03 -12.57
N THR A 167 -4.74 -11.67 -11.37
CA THR A 167 -5.04 -10.26 -11.03
C THR A 167 -3.82 -9.35 -11.23
N LEU A 168 -2.62 -9.77 -10.82
CA LEU A 168 -1.39 -8.99 -11.02
C LEU A 168 -1.05 -8.79 -12.51
N VAL A 169 -1.20 -9.83 -13.33
CA VAL A 169 -0.98 -9.74 -14.78
C VAL A 169 -1.95 -8.76 -15.41
N GLU A 170 -3.24 -8.84 -15.06
CA GLU A 170 -4.26 -7.91 -15.56
C GLU A 170 -4.00 -6.47 -15.10
N MET A 171 -3.57 -6.28 -13.85
CA MET A 171 -3.14 -4.96 -13.37
C MET A 171 -1.98 -4.41 -14.20
N LEU A 172 -0.95 -5.21 -14.45
CA LEU A 172 0.23 -4.80 -15.23
C LEU A 172 -0.14 -4.42 -16.66
N ARG A 173 -1.06 -5.17 -17.28
CA ARG A 173 -1.56 -4.89 -18.64
C ARG A 173 -2.41 -3.61 -18.67
N HIS A 174 -3.33 -3.43 -17.71
CA HIS A 174 -4.17 -2.24 -17.62
C HIS A 174 -3.36 -0.98 -17.32
N MET A 175 -2.44 -1.05 -16.36
CA MET A 175 -1.68 0.11 -15.88
C MET A 175 -0.50 0.49 -16.78
N SER A 176 0.05 -0.46 -17.55
CA SER A 176 1.25 -0.23 -18.38
C SER A 176 2.32 0.64 -17.68
N PRO A 177 2.76 0.26 -16.45
CA PRO A 177 3.63 1.11 -15.64
C PRO A 177 4.98 1.33 -16.32
N THR A 178 5.62 2.48 -16.09
CA THR A 178 6.95 2.77 -16.64
C THR A 178 8.04 1.92 -15.98
N HIS A 179 7.83 1.56 -14.71
CA HIS A 179 8.74 0.73 -13.92
C HIS A 179 8.00 -0.41 -13.23
N VAL A 180 8.60 -1.60 -13.27
CA VAL A 180 8.15 -2.77 -12.51
C VAL A 180 9.29 -3.27 -11.65
N VAL A 181 9.16 -3.13 -10.34
CA VAL A 181 10.14 -3.60 -9.37
C VAL A 181 9.69 -4.94 -8.82
N GLN A 182 10.42 -6.00 -9.16
CA GLN A 182 10.20 -7.34 -8.63
C GLN A 182 11.12 -7.60 -7.45
N ILE A 183 10.56 -7.78 -6.25
CA ILE A 183 11.34 -8.18 -5.08
C ILE A 183 11.38 -9.71 -4.99
N ARG A 184 12.55 -10.28 -5.24
CA ARG A 184 12.81 -11.73 -5.22
C ARG A 184 13.20 -12.24 -3.83
N VAL A 185 12.84 -13.47 -3.50
CA VAL A 185 13.22 -14.15 -2.26
C VAL A 185 13.73 -15.56 -2.52
N SER A 186 14.47 -16.15 -1.58
CA SER A 186 14.85 -17.56 -1.64
C SER A 186 13.79 -18.45 -0.97
N PRO A 187 13.52 -19.67 -1.49
CA PRO A 187 14.00 -20.22 -2.76
C PRO A 187 13.25 -19.66 -3.99
N GLU A 188 13.87 -19.81 -5.16
CA GLU A 188 13.42 -19.24 -6.44
C GLU A 188 11.99 -19.66 -6.86
N SER A 189 11.54 -20.85 -6.44
CA SER A 189 10.20 -21.37 -6.70
C SER A 189 9.04 -20.57 -6.08
N LYS A 190 9.36 -19.56 -5.26
CA LYS A 190 8.41 -18.62 -4.65
C LYS A 190 8.26 -17.32 -5.43
N ASN A 191 9.10 -17.06 -6.43
CA ASN A 191 9.11 -15.79 -7.15
C ASN A 191 8.19 -15.80 -8.37
N LEU A 192 7.95 -14.60 -8.89
CA LEU A 192 7.36 -14.40 -10.21
C LEU A 192 8.38 -14.79 -11.29
N PRO A 193 7.92 -15.14 -12.52
CA PRO A 193 8.84 -15.31 -13.63
C PRO A 193 9.62 -14.01 -13.88
N SER A 194 10.91 -14.14 -14.24
CA SER A 194 11.74 -12.97 -14.53
C SER A 194 11.29 -12.21 -15.77
N GLY A 195 11.66 -10.93 -15.84
CA GLY A 195 11.35 -10.06 -16.97
C GLY A 195 9.85 -9.71 -17.11
N LYS A 196 9.41 -9.44 -18.35
CA LYS A 196 8.06 -8.97 -18.67
C LYS A 196 7.04 -10.12 -18.76
N PHE A 197 6.83 -10.86 -17.65
CA PHE A 197 5.98 -12.06 -17.60
C PHE A 197 4.49 -11.86 -17.92
N TRP A 198 4.04 -10.61 -18.02
CA TRP A 198 2.66 -10.23 -18.39
C TRP A 198 2.50 -9.86 -19.87
N SER A 199 3.60 -9.83 -20.63
CA SER A 199 3.60 -9.48 -22.05
C SER A 199 3.34 -10.72 -22.91
N ASP A 200 2.43 -10.59 -23.86
CA ASP A 200 2.11 -11.63 -24.84
C ASP A 200 2.95 -11.50 -26.13
N GLY A 201 4.04 -10.70 -26.09
CA GLY A 201 4.96 -10.50 -27.22
C GLY A 201 4.55 -9.42 -28.22
N ASN A 202 3.31 -8.92 -28.17
CA ASN A 202 2.79 -7.90 -29.10
C ASN A 202 2.86 -6.44 -28.57
N GLN A 203 3.25 -6.22 -27.32
CA GLN A 203 3.29 -4.88 -26.72
C GLN A 203 4.71 -4.32 -26.71
N ASN A 204 4.93 -3.27 -27.51
CA ASN A 204 6.23 -2.62 -27.70
C ASN A 204 6.50 -1.46 -26.72
N THR A 205 5.70 -1.31 -25.66
CA THR A 205 5.94 -0.26 -24.67
C THR A 205 7.26 -0.53 -23.92
N PRO A 206 8.19 0.44 -23.91
CA PRO A 206 9.38 0.34 -23.08
C PRO A 206 8.95 0.38 -21.61
N VAL A 207 9.26 -0.69 -20.86
CA VAL A 207 9.05 -0.78 -19.42
C VAL A 207 10.33 -1.27 -18.78
N ASN A 208 10.76 -0.56 -17.75
CA ASN A 208 11.96 -0.87 -16.99
C ASN A 208 11.62 -1.91 -15.93
N VAL A 209 12.02 -3.17 -16.18
CA VAL A 209 11.86 -4.26 -15.21
C VAL A 209 13.13 -4.34 -14.36
N ILE A 210 12.98 -4.15 -13.06
CA ILE A 210 14.10 -4.15 -12.11
C ILE A 210 13.87 -5.27 -11.11
N GLU A 211 14.84 -6.16 -10.98
CA GLU A 211 14.78 -7.27 -10.03
C GLU A 211 15.72 -7.00 -8.86
N ILE A 212 15.19 -6.94 -7.64
CA ILE A 212 15.96 -6.72 -6.42
C ILE A 212 15.74 -7.86 -5.44
N HIS A 213 16.73 -8.17 -4.61
CA HIS A 213 16.60 -9.20 -3.59
C HIS A 213 15.99 -8.64 -2.30
N GLY A 214 15.06 -9.40 -1.73
CA GLY A 214 14.49 -9.15 -0.41
C GLY A 214 15.52 -9.26 0.70
N THR A 215 15.26 -8.62 1.84
CA THR A 215 16.09 -8.78 3.05
C THR A 215 15.92 -10.21 3.58
N GLY A 216 16.85 -11.09 3.21
CA GLY A 216 16.82 -12.51 3.57
C GLY A 216 16.73 -12.72 5.08
N ASN A 217 15.75 -13.51 5.51
CA ASN A 217 15.77 -14.23 6.78
C ASN A 217 14.97 -15.52 6.58
N ASP A 218 15.57 -16.64 6.97
CA ASP A 218 15.16 -18.02 6.68
C ASP A 218 13.65 -18.26 6.67
N ALA A 219 13.18 -18.83 5.56
CA ALA A 219 11.77 -19.04 5.29
C ALA A 219 11.11 -20.16 6.13
N SER A 220 11.87 -20.87 6.97
CA SER A 220 11.41 -22.05 7.71
C SER A 220 10.76 -21.74 9.06
N VAL A 221 11.02 -20.58 9.69
CA VAL A 221 10.57 -20.29 11.07
C VAL A 221 9.28 -19.46 11.16
N ARG A 222 8.78 -18.92 10.04
CA ARG A 222 7.84 -17.77 10.07
C ARG A 222 6.38 -18.00 9.71
N SER A 223 5.93 -19.16 9.19
CA SER A 223 4.57 -19.26 8.62
C SER A 223 3.42 -19.08 9.63
N VAL A 224 3.60 -19.49 10.89
CA VAL A 224 2.61 -19.27 11.98
C VAL A 224 2.84 -17.91 12.66
N SER A 225 4.09 -17.50 12.86
CA SER A 225 4.47 -16.19 13.43
C SER A 225 3.95 -15.03 12.58
N THR A 226 4.12 -15.11 11.26
CA THR A 226 3.72 -14.05 10.32
C THR A 226 2.21 -13.86 10.21
N LYS A 227 1.41 -14.93 10.30
CA LYS A 227 -0.05 -14.81 10.36
C LYS A 227 -0.52 -14.14 11.65
N ARG A 228 0.14 -14.45 12.77
CA ARG A 228 -0.14 -13.82 14.07
C ARG A 228 0.28 -12.35 14.06
N GLU A 229 1.45 -12.03 13.53
CA GLU A 229 1.92 -10.66 13.31
C GLU A 229 0.98 -9.87 12.40
N ALA A 230 0.50 -10.47 11.31
CA ALA A 230 -0.44 -9.83 10.40
C ALA A 230 -1.80 -9.50 11.05
N ARG A 231 -2.30 -10.37 11.93
CA ARG A 231 -3.51 -10.09 12.72
C ARG A 231 -3.29 -8.94 13.69
N ILE A 232 -2.20 -8.98 14.46
CA ILE A 232 -1.85 -7.92 15.40
C ILE A 232 -1.69 -6.56 14.71
N MET A 233 -1.01 -6.52 13.56
CA MET A 233 -0.85 -5.30 12.76
C MET A 233 -2.19 -4.73 12.29
N ARG A 234 -3.14 -5.61 11.90
CA ARG A 234 -4.50 -5.19 11.52
C ARG A 234 -5.26 -4.60 12.71
N ASP A 235 -5.19 -5.24 13.87
CA ASP A 235 -5.83 -4.75 15.09
C ASP A 235 -5.27 -3.38 15.49
N ILE A 236 -3.93 -3.22 15.45
CA ILE A 236 -3.26 -1.94 15.70
C ILE A 236 -3.71 -0.86 14.72
N ARG A 237 -3.86 -1.18 13.43
CA ARG A 237 -4.34 -0.22 12.41
C ARG A 237 -5.79 0.22 12.69
N ILE A 238 -6.67 -0.70 13.04
CA ILE A 238 -8.06 -0.38 13.41
C ILE A 238 -8.11 0.50 14.67
N ILE A 239 -7.34 0.13 15.69
CA ILE A 239 -7.21 0.90 16.94
C ILE A 239 -6.70 2.32 16.65
N SER A 240 -5.65 2.45 15.81
CA SER A 240 -5.09 3.74 15.41
C SER A 240 -6.10 4.60 14.66
N TYR A 241 -6.87 4.01 13.74
CA TYR A 241 -7.93 4.71 13.02
C TYR A 241 -8.97 5.30 13.99
N PHE A 242 -9.54 4.47 14.88
CA PHE A 242 -10.51 4.96 15.85
C PHE A 242 -9.91 5.98 16.83
N ARG A 243 -8.63 5.85 17.18
CA ARG A 243 -7.95 6.85 18.01
C ARG A 243 -7.89 8.22 17.30
N GLN A 244 -7.70 8.26 15.99
CA GLN A 244 -7.68 9.49 15.20
C GLN A 244 -9.06 10.15 15.11
N CYS A 245 -10.14 9.37 15.19
CA CYS A 245 -11.51 9.89 15.22
C CYS A 245 -11.90 10.54 16.56
N LEU A 246 -11.10 10.33 17.62
CA LEU A 246 -11.36 10.89 18.95
C LEU A 246 -10.63 12.21 19.17
N PRO A 247 -11.17 13.11 20.02
CA PRO A 247 -10.50 14.36 20.40
C PRO A 247 -9.05 14.14 20.86
N ARG A 248 -8.16 15.08 20.52
CA ARG A 248 -6.71 14.92 20.78
C ARG A 248 -6.36 14.99 22.27
N ASP A 249 -7.14 15.74 23.04
CA ASP A 249 -7.07 15.91 24.50
C ASP A 249 -7.34 14.62 25.28
N PHE A 250 -7.96 13.61 24.65
CA PHE A 250 -8.18 12.31 25.28
C PHE A 250 -6.84 11.59 25.47
N LYS A 251 -6.38 11.47 26.71
CA LYS A 251 -5.18 10.71 27.06
C LYS A 251 -5.49 9.21 26.99
N ILE A 252 -5.20 8.62 25.84
CA ILE A 252 -5.43 7.19 25.58
C ILE A 252 -4.06 6.52 25.47
N SER A 253 -3.73 5.73 26.49
CA SER A 253 -2.49 4.96 26.59
C SER A 253 -2.75 3.44 26.59
N THR A 254 -3.98 3.02 26.88
CA THR A 254 -4.40 1.63 26.94
C THR A 254 -5.61 1.33 26.05
N TYR A 255 -5.77 0.05 25.67
CA TYR A 255 -6.96 -0.42 24.96
C TYR A 255 -8.26 -0.19 25.76
N THR A 256 -8.20 -0.34 27.08
CA THR A 256 -9.35 -0.12 27.98
C THR A 256 -9.79 1.34 27.97
N GLU A 257 -8.84 2.28 27.98
CA GLU A 257 -9.13 3.71 27.85
C GLU A 257 -9.74 4.04 26.50
N LEU A 258 -9.18 3.50 25.40
CA LEU A 258 -9.76 3.70 24.06
C LEU A 258 -11.22 3.25 24.02
N ARG A 259 -11.52 2.06 24.56
CA ARG A 259 -12.88 1.53 24.61
C ARG A 259 -13.83 2.44 25.40
N ARG A 260 -13.41 2.92 26.58
CA ARG A 260 -14.23 3.83 27.40
C ARG A 260 -14.48 5.15 26.68
N CYS A 261 -13.44 5.70 26.07
CA CYS A 261 -13.55 6.92 25.29
C CYS A 261 -14.52 6.76 24.11
N LEU A 262 -14.39 5.70 23.31
CA LEU A 262 -15.33 5.42 22.22
C LEU A 262 -16.78 5.29 22.71
N ALA A 263 -17.00 4.61 23.85
CA ALA A 263 -18.33 4.48 24.44
C ALA A 263 -18.89 5.81 25.01
N SER A 264 -18.02 6.77 25.33
CA SER A 264 -18.42 8.10 25.83
C SER A 264 -18.79 9.09 24.73
N VAL A 265 -18.40 8.82 23.47
CA VAL A 265 -18.76 9.68 22.34
C VAL A 265 -20.22 9.46 21.98
N ALA A 266 -20.99 10.55 21.93
CA ALA A 266 -22.37 10.49 21.50
C ALA A 266 -22.45 9.97 20.05
N PRO A 267 -23.32 8.99 19.75
CA PRO A 267 -23.47 8.48 18.40
C PRO A 267 -24.03 9.58 17.48
N ILE A 268 -23.55 9.60 16.24
CA ILE A 268 -24.10 10.49 15.21
C ILE A 268 -25.43 9.91 14.75
N GLY A 269 -26.52 10.63 15.01
CA GLY A 269 -27.85 10.29 14.49
C GLY A 269 -27.91 10.60 12.99
N LEU A 270 -28.05 9.56 12.16
CA LEU A 270 -28.27 9.70 10.72
C LEU A 270 -29.71 9.28 10.39
N HIS A 271 -30.45 10.16 9.72
CA HIS A 271 -31.77 9.80 9.22
C HIS A 271 -31.61 8.93 7.97
N LEU A 272 -32.25 7.77 7.91
CA LEU A 272 -32.06 6.83 6.78
C LEU A 272 -32.39 7.47 5.42
N SER A 273 -33.29 8.45 5.37
CA SER A 273 -33.60 9.17 4.12
C SER A 273 -32.45 10.02 3.57
N THR A 274 -31.42 10.34 4.36
CA THR A 274 -30.23 11.07 3.89
C THR A 274 -29.17 10.14 3.31
N ILE A 275 -29.32 8.82 3.47
CA ILE A 275 -28.39 7.82 2.97
C ILE A 275 -28.81 7.42 1.56
N LYS A 276 -28.01 7.83 0.56
CA LYS A 276 -28.17 7.36 -0.82
C LYS A 276 -27.48 6.01 -0.98
N ILE A 277 -28.25 4.93 -1.04
CA ILE A 277 -27.73 3.59 -1.34
C ILE A 277 -27.69 3.44 -2.87
N VAL A 278 -26.48 3.23 -3.42
CA VAL A 278 -26.30 2.88 -4.83
C VAL A 278 -25.95 1.41 -4.89
N HIS A 279 -26.83 0.59 -5.46
CA HIS A 279 -26.55 -0.82 -5.70
C HIS A 279 -25.61 -0.96 -6.91
N LEU A 280 -24.33 -1.20 -6.66
CA LEU A 280 -23.28 -1.36 -7.68
C LEU A 280 -23.45 -2.61 -8.58
N HIS A 281 -24.41 -3.50 -8.29
CA HIS A 281 -24.62 -4.77 -8.99
C HIS A 281 -26.03 -4.95 -9.58
N CYS A 282 -26.82 -3.88 -9.69
CA CYS A 282 -28.17 -3.92 -10.26
C CYS A 282 -28.28 -3.23 -11.63
N GLN A 283 -27.19 -3.21 -12.41
CA GLN A 283 -27.18 -2.80 -13.81
C GLN A 283 -26.61 -3.91 -14.68
#